data_AF-A0A255HB13-F1
#
_entry.id   AF-A0A255HB13-F1
#
_cell.length_a   1.000
_cell.length_b   1.000
_cell.length_c   1.000
_cell.angle_alpha   90.00
_cell.angle_beta   90.00
_cell.angle_gamma   90.00
#
_symmetry.space_group_name_H-M   'P 1'
#
loop_
_entity.id
_entity.type
_entity.pdbx_description
1 polymer ?
#
loop_
_entity_poly.entity_id
_entity_poly.type
_entity_poly.pdbx_seq_one_letter_code
_entity_poly.pdbx_strand_id
1 'polypeptide(L)'
;MVAAVRLGGCGQALGRDLSGRVALVTDLLTGVRRILFVHAHPDDETLATGALIAHLVGRGVECALLTATRGEQGEVRPGSFTGSAADFPAHREHELAGACAALGIGESAWLGEPPALAEGHNPHRYSDSGMRWVTDGVAGPAEHTGPHALSTVDPQRPLADLIAAIEHFRPDLMISYDDAGGYGHPDHVALHRLTGRAAAATGIRLAEVVAPETPGAEAFDLTEELPTVLAALRHHASQVAIDGDHVVHVGGQREPILLRTALRERRS
;
A
#
# COMPACT_ATOMS: atom_id res chain seq x y z
N MET A 1 -37.29 -20.47 -5.65
CA MET A 1 -38.07 -19.95 -6.79
C MET A 1 -38.12 -18.44 -6.64
N VAL A 2 -37.12 -17.76 -7.21
CA VAL A 2 -36.90 -16.30 -7.04
C VAL A 2 -37.51 -15.60 -8.25
N ALA A 3 -38.38 -14.62 -8.00
CA ALA A 3 -38.96 -13.79 -9.05
C ALA A 3 -37.91 -12.78 -9.54
N ALA A 4 -37.56 -12.88 -10.82
CA ALA A 4 -36.68 -11.92 -11.48
C ALA A 4 -37.48 -10.68 -11.89
N VAL A 5 -37.14 -9.52 -11.33
CA VAL A 5 -37.51 -8.22 -11.90
C VAL A 5 -36.38 -7.81 -12.83
N ARG A 6 -36.64 -7.85 -14.14
CA ARG A 6 -35.75 -7.25 -15.15
C ARG A 6 -36.08 -5.77 -15.25
N LEU A 7 -35.15 -4.91 -14.85
CA LEU A 7 -35.07 -3.53 -15.29
C LEU A 7 -33.77 -3.39 -16.09
N GLY A 8 -33.91 -2.92 -17.34
CA GLY A 8 -32.80 -2.77 -18.27
C GLY A 8 -31.92 -1.57 -17.93
N GLY A 9 -30.62 -1.73 -18.18
CA GLY A 9 -29.60 -0.69 -18.06
C GLY A 9 -28.35 -1.21 -17.33
N CYS A 10 -27.27 -1.44 -18.07
CA CYS A 10 -25.88 -1.67 -17.63
C CYS A 10 -25.72 -2.14 -16.16
N GLY A 11 -25.94 -3.44 -15.92
CA GLY A 11 -26.04 -3.99 -14.56
C GLY A 11 -24.68 -4.29 -13.93
N GLN A 12 -24.29 -3.51 -12.92
CA GLN A 12 -23.51 -4.05 -11.81
C GLN A 12 -24.46 -4.87 -10.95
N ALA A 13 -24.14 -6.14 -10.72
CA ALA A 13 -24.94 -7.02 -9.87
C ALA A 13 -24.70 -6.67 -8.39
N LEU A 14 -25.65 -5.99 -7.76
CA LEU A 14 -25.64 -5.75 -6.32
C LEU A 14 -25.96 -7.06 -5.58
N GLY A 15 -24.93 -7.77 -5.13
CA GLY A 15 -25.07 -8.88 -4.20
C GLY A 15 -25.27 -8.38 -2.77
N ARG A 16 -26.21 -8.96 -2.03
CA ARG A 16 -26.30 -8.78 -0.58
C ARG A 16 -25.58 -9.94 0.09
N ASP A 17 -24.70 -9.66 1.05
CA ASP A 17 -24.14 -10.71 1.89
C ASP A 17 -25.17 -11.19 2.93
N LEU A 18 -24.83 -12.26 3.67
CA LEU A 18 -25.69 -12.89 4.68
C LEU A 18 -26.01 -11.95 5.87
N SER A 19 -25.37 -10.78 5.98
CA SER A 19 -25.62 -9.75 7.00
C SER A 19 -26.54 -8.62 6.50
N GLY A 20 -26.95 -8.65 5.23
CA GLY A 20 -27.82 -7.63 4.64
C GLY A 20 -27.11 -6.32 4.28
N ARG A 21 -25.77 -6.26 4.37
CA ARG A 21 -24.97 -5.14 3.86
C ARG A 21 -24.92 -5.21 2.34
N VAL A 22 -24.97 -4.04 1.69
CA VAL A 22 -24.73 -3.93 0.25
C VAL A 22 -23.26 -4.26 0.02
N ALA A 23 -22.99 -5.46 -0.50
CA ALA A 23 -21.64 -5.84 -0.84
C ALA A 23 -21.37 -5.30 -2.25
N LEU A 24 -20.61 -4.22 -2.35
CA LEU A 24 -19.89 -3.93 -3.59
C LEU A 24 -18.78 -4.99 -3.70
N VAL A 25 -19.16 -6.23 -4.04
CA VAL A 25 -18.20 -7.18 -4.62
C VAL A 25 -18.12 -6.73 -6.06
N THR A 26 -17.14 -5.89 -6.33
CA THR A 26 -16.85 -5.45 -7.69
C THR A 26 -16.23 -6.59 -8.48
N ASP A 27 -16.25 -6.50 -9.82
CA ASP A 27 -15.66 -7.54 -10.67
C ASP A 27 -14.17 -7.76 -10.33
N LEU A 28 -13.45 -6.70 -9.95
CA LEU A 28 -12.04 -6.75 -9.53
C LEU A 28 -11.79 -7.69 -8.36
N LEU A 29 -12.62 -7.59 -7.31
CA LEU A 29 -12.44 -8.32 -6.05
C LEU A 29 -13.19 -9.66 -6.01
N THR A 30 -13.95 -9.98 -7.06
CA THR A 30 -14.70 -11.23 -7.14
C THR A 30 -13.76 -12.44 -7.08
N GLY A 31 -13.99 -13.32 -6.11
CA GLY A 31 -13.21 -14.55 -5.93
C GLY A 31 -11.80 -14.37 -5.34
N VAL A 32 -11.40 -13.13 -5.03
CA VAL A 32 -10.13 -12.84 -4.34
C VAL A 32 -10.24 -13.28 -2.87
N ARG A 33 -9.32 -14.12 -2.43
CA ARG A 33 -9.24 -14.58 -1.03
C ARG A 33 -7.96 -14.10 -0.35
N ARG A 34 -6.91 -13.82 -1.11
CA ARG A 34 -5.61 -13.38 -0.59
C ARG A 34 -5.08 -12.20 -1.39
N ILE A 35 -4.73 -11.12 -0.70
CA ILE A 35 -4.20 -9.90 -1.30
C ILE A 35 -2.83 -9.60 -0.72
N LEU A 36 -1.88 -9.28 -1.59
CA LEU A 36 -0.59 -8.72 -1.21
C LEU A 36 -0.57 -7.23 -1.52
N PHE A 37 -0.52 -6.40 -0.47
CA PHE A 37 -0.27 -4.97 -0.60
C PHE A 37 1.24 -4.74 -0.71
N VAL A 38 1.67 -3.97 -1.72
CA VAL A 38 3.08 -3.73 -2.01
C VAL A 38 3.35 -2.23 -1.93
N HIS A 39 4.00 -1.83 -0.84
CA HIS A 39 4.26 -0.43 -0.47
C HIS A 39 5.75 -0.14 -0.27
N ALA A 40 6.14 1.12 -0.40
CA ALA A 40 7.53 1.56 -0.39
C ALA A 40 8.03 1.83 1.03
N HIS A 41 7.23 2.54 1.84
CA HIS A 41 7.63 3.02 3.16
C HIS A 41 6.63 2.66 4.27
N PRO A 42 7.08 2.63 5.54
CA PRO A 42 6.20 2.45 6.71
C PRO A 42 5.25 3.62 6.94
N ASP A 43 3.98 3.53 6.54
CA ASP A 43 2.88 4.52 6.64
C ASP A 43 2.01 4.50 5.40
N ASP A 44 2.60 4.23 4.24
CA ASP A 44 1.93 4.10 2.94
C ASP A 44 0.73 3.13 2.99
N GLU A 45 0.87 2.01 3.71
CA GLU A 45 -0.19 1.00 3.84
C GLU A 45 -1.39 1.57 4.58
N THR A 46 -1.16 2.47 5.53
CA THR A 46 -2.23 3.11 6.29
C THR A 46 -2.80 4.30 5.52
N LEU A 47 -1.93 5.14 4.95
CA LEU A 47 -2.31 6.39 4.27
C LEU A 47 -3.04 6.13 2.95
N ALA A 48 -2.57 5.21 2.13
CA ALA A 48 -3.12 4.95 0.80
C ALA A 48 -4.21 3.87 0.80
N THR A 49 -4.06 2.84 1.64
CA THR A 49 -4.88 1.63 1.55
C THR A 49 -5.47 1.18 2.88
N GLY A 50 -5.29 1.91 3.99
CA GLY A 50 -5.66 1.45 5.34
C GLY A 50 -7.14 1.13 5.48
N ALA A 51 -8.02 1.98 4.94
CA ALA A 51 -9.46 1.74 4.96
C ALA A 51 -9.84 0.48 4.14
N LEU A 52 -9.21 0.30 2.97
CA LEU A 52 -9.41 -0.86 2.12
C LEU A 52 -8.93 -2.15 2.79
N ILE A 53 -7.75 -2.13 3.41
CA ILE A 53 -7.21 -3.27 4.16
C ILE A 53 -8.18 -3.66 5.29
N ALA A 54 -8.57 -2.70 6.13
CA ALA A 54 -9.50 -2.94 7.25
C ALA A 54 -10.82 -3.55 6.78
N HIS A 55 -11.40 -3.00 5.70
CA HIS A 55 -12.63 -3.51 5.12
C HIS A 55 -12.50 -4.96 4.61
N LEU A 56 -11.41 -5.27 3.91
CA LEU A 56 -11.14 -6.60 3.34
C LEU A 56 -10.89 -7.64 4.43
N VAL A 57 -10.09 -7.31 5.44
CA VAL A 57 -9.87 -8.15 6.62
C VAL A 57 -11.18 -8.41 7.36
N GLY A 58 -12.01 -7.39 7.55
CA GLY A 58 -13.34 -7.53 8.15
C GLY A 58 -14.30 -8.45 7.38
N ARG A 59 -14.01 -8.69 6.09
CA ARG A 59 -14.72 -9.63 5.21
C ARG A 59 -14.06 -11.01 5.09
N GLY A 60 -12.97 -11.25 5.83
CA GLY A 60 -12.26 -12.52 5.85
C GLY A 60 -11.33 -12.74 4.65
N VAL A 61 -10.97 -11.67 3.93
CA VAL A 61 -9.88 -11.72 2.95
C VAL A 61 -8.55 -11.70 3.72
N GLU A 62 -7.64 -12.60 3.38
CA GLU A 62 -6.30 -12.60 3.97
C GLU A 62 -5.47 -11.49 3.32
N CYS A 63 -5.11 -10.48 4.10
CA CYS A 63 -4.27 -9.38 3.65
C CYS A 63 -2.85 -9.54 4.20
N ALA A 64 -1.87 -9.52 3.30
CA ALA A 64 -0.45 -9.49 3.60
C ALA A 64 0.19 -8.18 3.10
N LEU A 65 1.29 -7.78 3.72
CA LEU A 65 2.03 -6.56 3.37
C LEU A 65 3.48 -6.85 2.99
N LEU A 66 3.93 -6.31 1.87
CA LEU A 66 5.35 -6.22 1.54
C LEU A 66 5.77 -4.75 1.54
N THR A 67 6.74 -4.41 2.38
CA THR A 67 7.30 -3.05 2.47
C THR A 67 8.73 -3.03 1.93
N ALA A 68 9.03 -2.12 1.01
CA ALA A 68 10.29 -2.15 0.28
C ALA A 68 11.48 -1.58 1.08
N THR A 69 11.29 -0.52 1.85
CA THR A 69 12.35 0.21 2.58
C THR A 69 11.91 0.53 4.00
N ARG A 70 12.83 0.98 4.87
CA ARG A 70 12.49 1.39 6.25
C ARG A 70 12.17 2.88 6.36
N GLY A 71 12.19 3.59 5.25
CA GLY A 71 11.93 5.02 5.21
C GLY A 71 12.95 5.84 6.00
N GLU A 72 14.23 5.44 5.96
CA GLU A 72 15.30 6.09 6.72
C GLU A 72 15.67 7.51 6.24
N GLN A 73 15.17 7.95 5.09
CA GLN A 73 15.27 9.34 4.64
C GLN A 73 14.09 10.21 5.11
N GLY A 74 13.13 9.62 5.82
CA GLY A 74 11.98 10.34 6.38
C GLY A 74 12.41 11.36 7.44
N GLU A 75 11.70 12.49 7.45
CA GLU A 75 11.82 13.46 8.54
C GLU A 75 11.11 12.96 9.80
N VAL A 76 11.45 13.53 10.96
CA VAL A 76 10.86 13.15 12.25
C VAL A 76 9.98 14.28 12.77
N ARG A 77 8.71 13.99 13.04
CA ARG A 77 7.80 14.94 13.68
C ARG A 77 8.36 15.36 15.05
N PRO A 78 8.38 16.66 15.41
CA PRO A 78 8.90 17.07 16.71
C PRO A 78 8.24 16.35 17.89
N GLY A 79 9.08 15.78 18.76
CA GLY A 79 8.66 15.12 20.01
C GLY A 79 8.06 13.71 19.86
N SER A 80 8.01 13.13 18.66
CA SER A 80 7.54 11.74 18.46
C SER A 80 8.65 10.70 18.62
N PHE A 81 9.91 11.09 18.40
CA PHE A 81 11.08 10.21 18.51
C PHE A 81 12.28 10.98 19.07
N THR A 82 13.02 10.35 19.99
CA THR A 82 14.18 10.94 20.69
C THR A 82 15.47 10.15 20.51
N GLY A 83 15.47 9.13 19.65
CA GLY A 83 16.66 8.34 19.33
C GLY A 83 17.57 9.02 18.31
N SER A 84 18.66 8.35 17.94
CA SER A 84 19.54 8.84 16.88
C SER A 84 18.98 8.56 15.49
N ALA A 85 19.52 9.19 14.45
CA ALA A 85 19.18 8.87 13.06
C ALA A 85 19.43 7.39 12.72
N ALA A 86 20.40 6.74 13.37
CA ALA A 86 20.68 5.31 13.17
C ALA A 86 19.62 4.39 13.82
N ASP A 87 18.93 4.87 14.86
CA ASP A 87 17.86 4.13 15.55
C ASP A 87 16.51 4.30 14.85
N PHE A 88 16.39 5.31 13.99
CA PHE A 88 15.13 5.69 13.36
C PHE A 88 14.49 4.60 12.47
N PRO A 89 15.25 3.84 11.67
CA PRO A 89 14.67 2.72 10.91
C PRO A 89 14.00 1.69 11.81
N ALA A 90 14.66 1.31 12.91
CA ALA A 90 14.10 0.34 13.87
C ALA A 90 12.84 0.87 14.57
N HIS A 91 12.77 2.19 14.79
CA HIS A 91 11.57 2.83 15.29
C HIS A 91 10.42 2.71 14.28
N ARG A 92 10.63 3.04 12.99
CA ARG A 92 9.62 2.89 11.94
C ARG A 92 9.21 1.44 11.71
N GLU A 93 10.11 0.48 11.87
CA GLU A 93 9.77 -0.96 11.85
C GLU A 93 8.77 -1.31 12.97
N HIS A 94 8.92 -0.72 14.17
CA HIS A 94 7.98 -0.89 15.28
C HIS A 94 6.64 -0.20 15.04
N GLU A 95 6.66 1.01 14.47
CA GLU A 95 5.45 1.74 14.07
C GLU A 95 4.63 0.91 13.06
N LEU A 96 5.29 0.38 12.02
CA LEU A 96 4.65 -0.48 11.03
C LEU A 96 4.02 -1.73 11.66
N ALA A 97 4.75 -2.40 12.55
CA ALA A 97 4.24 -3.60 13.21
C ALA A 97 2.94 -3.30 14.01
N GLY A 98 2.88 -2.14 14.68
CA GLY A 98 1.68 -1.68 15.36
C GLY A 98 0.53 -1.36 14.40
N ALA A 99 0.82 -0.66 13.31
CA ALA A 99 -0.16 -0.34 12.27
C ALA A 99 -0.73 -1.60 11.61
N CYS A 100 0.13 -2.56 11.23
CA CYS A 100 -0.28 -3.87 10.71
C CYS A 100 -1.22 -4.60 11.67
N ALA A 101 -0.91 -4.62 12.97
CA ALA A 101 -1.76 -5.24 13.98
C ALA A 101 -3.12 -4.52 14.09
N ALA A 102 -3.15 -3.20 14.03
CA ALA A 102 -4.38 -2.41 14.06
C ALA A 102 -5.26 -2.64 12.82
N LEU A 103 -4.65 -2.76 11.64
CA LEU A 103 -5.35 -3.04 10.37
C LEU A 103 -5.77 -4.51 10.22
N GLY A 104 -5.26 -5.40 11.07
CA GLY A 104 -5.51 -6.84 11.01
C GLY A 104 -4.77 -7.57 9.88
N ILE A 105 -3.63 -7.01 9.44
CA ILE A 105 -2.74 -7.64 8.46
C ILE A 105 -2.14 -8.91 9.09
N GLY A 106 -2.33 -10.05 8.44
CA GLY A 106 -1.99 -11.36 9.01
C GLY A 106 -0.50 -11.71 8.89
N GLU A 107 0.17 -11.18 7.88
CA GLU A 107 1.59 -11.42 7.63
C GLU A 107 2.22 -10.23 6.92
N SER A 108 3.46 -9.90 7.25
CA SER A 108 4.22 -8.82 6.61
C SER A 108 5.67 -9.20 6.38
N ALA A 109 6.28 -8.70 5.31
CA ALA A 109 7.69 -8.92 4.97
C ALA A 109 8.38 -7.63 4.51
N TRP A 110 9.71 -7.63 4.61
CA TRP A 110 10.59 -6.61 4.03
C TRP A 110 11.19 -7.12 2.73
N LEU A 111 11.15 -6.32 1.68
CA LEU A 111 11.82 -6.66 0.43
C LEU A 111 13.34 -6.82 0.64
N GLY A 112 13.92 -7.90 0.14
CA GLY A 112 15.34 -8.22 0.30
C GLY A 112 15.68 -8.97 1.60
N GLU A 113 14.68 -9.34 2.40
CA GLU A 113 14.81 -10.21 3.58
C GLU A 113 13.80 -11.38 3.50
N PRO A 114 14.08 -12.56 4.09
CA PRO A 114 13.12 -13.65 4.07
C PRO A 114 11.78 -13.22 4.70
N PRO A 115 10.63 -13.61 4.11
CA PRO A 115 10.47 -14.50 2.96
C PRO A 115 10.63 -13.85 1.57
N ALA A 116 10.69 -12.52 1.49
CA ALA A 116 10.84 -11.76 0.24
C ALA A 116 12.32 -11.63 -0.17
N LEU A 117 12.99 -12.76 -0.35
CA LEU A 117 14.40 -12.85 -0.74
C LEU A 117 14.57 -14.00 -1.72
N ALA A 118 15.08 -13.70 -2.92
CA ALA A 118 15.28 -14.71 -3.95
C ALA A 118 16.32 -15.76 -3.52
N GLU A 119 16.15 -16.99 -4.00
CA GLU A 119 17.10 -18.07 -3.74
C GLU A 119 18.51 -17.69 -4.23
N GLY A 120 19.50 -17.90 -3.36
CA GLY A 120 20.90 -17.55 -3.64
C GLY A 120 21.26 -16.07 -3.39
N HIS A 121 20.30 -15.19 -3.10
CA HIS A 121 20.59 -13.85 -2.60
C HIS A 121 20.94 -13.89 -1.10
N ASN A 122 21.92 -13.08 -0.70
CA ASN A 122 22.11 -12.76 0.71
C ASN A 122 21.09 -11.69 1.15
N PRO A 123 20.59 -11.74 2.39
CA PRO A 123 19.73 -10.69 2.94
C PRO A 123 20.36 -9.31 2.78
N HIS A 124 19.55 -8.34 2.42
CA HIS A 124 19.97 -6.97 2.22
C HIS A 124 18.79 -6.01 2.35
N ARG A 125 19.12 -4.76 2.64
CA ARG A 125 18.14 -3.70 2.80
C ARG A 125 18.23 -2.77 1.61
N TYR A 126 17.13 -2.65 0.87
CA TYR A 126 16.93 -1.54 -0.04
C TYR A 126 16.71 -0.28 0.79
N SER A 127 17.45 0.78 0.43
CA SER A 127 17.33 2.06 1.12
C SER A 127 16.24 2.92 0.49
N ASP A 128 15.57 3.72 1.31
CA ASP A 128 14.72 4.82 0.88
C ASP A 128 15.56 5.76 0.00
N SER A 129 15.05 6.07 -1.19
CA SER A 129 15.75 6.90 -2.16
C SER A 129 15.77 8.38 -1.78
N GLY A 130 14.90 8.79 -0.86
CA GLY A 130 14.59 10.17 -0.57
C GLY A 130 13.92 10.88 -1.75
N MET A 131 13.47 12.10 -1.51
CA MET A 131 12.81 12.93 -2.50
C MET A 131 13.10 14.41 -2.34
N ARG A 132 12.67 15.20 -3.32
CA ARG A 132 12.47 16.65 -3.20
C ARG A 132 11.15 17.04 -3.86
N TRP A 133 10.54 18.12 -3.38
CA TRP A 133 9.41 18.74 -4.06
C TRP A 133 9.88 19.39 -5.36
N VAL A 134 9.33 18.95 -6.49
CA VAL A 134 9.56 19.56 -7.80
C VAL A 134 8.58 20.72 -7.99
N THR A 135 7.33 20.51 -7.61
CA THR A 135 6.28 21.51 -7.43
C THR A 135 5.44 21.13 -6.22
N ASP A 136 4.53 22.01 -5.78
CA ASP A 136 3.58 21.69 -4.72
C ASP A 136 2.80 20.41 -5.07
N GLY A 137 2.85 19.42 -4.18
CA GLY A 137 2.17 18.13 -4.34
C GLY A 137 2.82 17.16 -5.34
N VAL A 138 3.96 17.51 -5.96
CA VAL A 138 4.68 16.63 -6.88
C VAL A 138 6.13 16.45 -6.44
N ALA A 139 6.44 15.24 -5.99
CA ALA A 139 7.78 14.82 -5.64
C ALA A 139 8.59 14.38 -6.86
N GLY A 140 9.90 14.36 -6.68
CA GLY A 140 10.84 13.78 -7.61
C GLY A 140 12.14 13.38 -6.91
N PRO A 141 13.13 12.89 -7.68
CA PRO A 141 14.39 12.41 -7.12
C PRO A 141 15.12 13.45 -6.28
N ALA A 142 15.60 13.03 -5.11
CA ALA A 142 16.53 13.82 -4.30
C ALA A 142 17.82 14.14 -5.09
N GLU A 143 18.54 15.17 -4.67
CA GLU A 143 19.82 15.55 -5.30
C GLU A 143 20.90 14.48 -5.09
N HIS A 144 20.83 13.77 -3.96
CA HIS A 144 21.75 12.72 -3.58
C HIS A 144 20.96 11.49 -3.17
N THR A 145 21.33 10.36 -3.76
CA THR A 145 20.66 9.07 -3.55
C THR A 145 21.73 8.03 -3.22
N GLY A 146 21.50 7.25 -2.16
CA GLY A 146 22.46 6.25 -1.69
C GLY A 146 22.65 5.09 -2.67
N PRO A 147 23.77 4.33 -2.57
CA PRO A 147 24.09 3.23 -3.50
C PRO A 147 23.16 2.02 -3.39
N HIS A 148 22.33 1.95 -2.34
CA HIS A 148 21.36 0.88 -2.10
C HIS A 148 19.91 1.34 -2.32
N ALA A 149 19.72 2.55 -2.87
CA ALA A 149 18.41 3.15 -2.99
C ALA A 149 17.53 2.41 -3.98
N LEU A 150 16.32 2.06 -3.56
CA LEU A 150 15.39 1.24 -4.32
C LEU A 150 15.17 1.75 -5.75
N SER A 151 15.11 3.08 -5.96
CA SER A 151 14.89 3.67 -7.27
C SER A 151 16.09 3.61 -8.23
N THR A 152 17.29 3.28 -7.74
CA THR A 152 18.54 3.33 -8.53
C THR A 152 19.33 2.03 -8.57
N VAL A 153 19.07 1.07 -7.68
CA VAL A 153 19.69 -0.26 -7.74
C VAL A 153 19.32 -0.98 -9.04
N ASP A 154 20.14 -1.97 -9.44
CA ASP A 154 19.79 -2.84 -10.56
C ASP A 154 18.42 -3.48 -10.31
N PRO A 155 17.40 -3.18 -11.14
CA PRO A 155 16.03 -3.58 -10.87
C PRO A 155 15.80 -5.09 -11.01
N GLN A 156 16.75 -5.86 -11.53
CA GLN A 156 16.65 -7.32 -11.54
C GLN A 156 16.65 -7.91 -10.13
N ARG A 157 17.42 -7.31 -9.21
CA ARG A 157 17.52 -7.80 -7.84
C ARG A 157 16.22 -7.66 -7.05
N PRO A 158 15.60 -6.46 -6.93
CA PRO A 158 14.33 -6.31 -6.22
C PRO A 158 13.17 -6.99 -6.95
N LEU A 159 13.24 -7.14 -8.27
CA LEU A 159 12.26 -7.93 -9.01
C LEU A 159 12.28 -9.40 -8.58
N ALA A 160 13.47 -10.01 -8.49
CA ALA A 160 13.59 -11.41 -8.06
C ALA A 160 13.10 -11.60 -6.62
N ASP A 161 13.44 -10.67 -5.72
CA ASP A 161 12.98 -10.71 -4.32
C ASP A 161 11.45 -10.52 -4.20
N LEU A 162 10.86 -9.67 -5.04
CA LEU A 162 9.41 -9.50 -5.11
C LEU A 162 8.72 -10.76 -5.65
N ILE A 163 9.31 -11.44 -6.64
CA ILE A 163 8.81 -12.74 -7.13
C ILE A 163 8.85 -13.78 -6.01
N ALA A 164 9.92 -13.83 -5.20
CA ALA A 164 9.99 -14.72 -4.04
C ALA A 164 8.89 -14.41 -3.01
N ALA A 165 8.58 -13.13 -2.78
CA ALA A 165 7.44 -12.73 -1.94
C ALA A 165 6.12 -13.25 -2.52
N ILE A 166 5.89 -13.10 -3.83
CA ILE A 166 4.69 -13.61 -4.51
C ILE A 166 4.58 -15.13 -4.36
N GLU A 167 5.68 -15.86 -4.49
CA GLU A 167 5.72 -17.32 -4.32
C GLU A 167 5.41 -17.76 -2.88
N HIS A 168 5.85 -16.98 -1.89
CA HIS A 168 5.56 -17.23 -0.48
C HIS A 168 4.09 -16.94 -0.13
N PHE A 169 3.64 -15.70 -0.36
CA PHE A 169 2.28 -15.26 0.01
C PHE A 169 1.20 -15.88 -0.90
N ARG A 170 1.55 -16.21 -2.15
CA ARG A 170 0.66 -16.73 -3.20
C ARG A 170 -0.62 -15.91 -3.34
N PRO A 171 -0.55 -14.57 -3.51
CA PRO A 171 -1.75 -13.73 -3.59
C PRO A 171 -2.59 -14.06 -4.83
N ASP A 172 -3.90 -13.84 -4.75
CA ASP A 172 -4.80 -13.85 -5.92
C ASP A 172 -4.79 -12.51 -6.67
N LEU A 173 -4.37 -11.45 -5.96
CA LEU A 173 -4.28 -10.06 -6.42
C LEU A 173 -3.18 -9.33 -5.65
N MET A 174 -2.38 -8.54 -6.37
CA MET A 174 -1.51 -7.53 -5.77
C MET A 174 -2.17 -6.15 -5.87
N ILE A 175 -1.95 -5.31 -4.86
CA ILE A 175 -2.37 -3.90 -4.87
C ILE A 175 -1.13 -3.03 -4.64
N SER A 176 -0.89 -2.07 -5.54
CA SER A 176 0.24 -1.14 -5.45
C SER A 176 -0.07 0.18 -6.16
N TYR A 177 0.95 1.01 -6.36
CA TYR A 177 0.81 2.36 -6.94
C TYR A 177 0.45 2.35 -8.43
N ASP A 178 -0.14 3.44 -8.90
CA ASP A 178 -0.23 3.78 -10.32
C ASP A 178 1.12 4.23 -10.91
N ASP A 179 1.13 4.59 -12.19
CA ASP A 179 2.35 4.94 -12.93
C ASP A 179 3.00 6.25 -12.49
N ALA A 180 2.20 7.15 -11.89
CA ALA A 180 2.67 8.35 -11.23
C ALA A 180 3.27 8.08 -9.83
N GLY A 181 3.02 6.91 -9.24
CA GLY A 181 3.45 6.63 -7.87
C GLY A 181 2.65 7.42 -6.83
N GLY A 182 1.40 7.79 -7.14
CA GLY A 182 0.63 8.76 -6.36
C GLY A 182 1.17 10.18 -6.52
N TYR A 183 2.02 10.63 -5.60
CA TYR A 183 2.55 12.00 -5.61
C TYR A 183 3.94 12.14 -6.26
N GLY A 184 4.46 11.08 -6.91
CA GLY A 184 5.73 11.14 -7.66
C GLY A 184 6.97 10.73 -6.88
N HIS A 185 6.83 10.14 -5.68
CA HIS A 185 7.99 9.67 -4.93
C HIS A 185 8.80 8.65 -5.76
N PRO A 186 10.14 8.78 -5.87
CA PRO A 186 10.97 7.89 -6.69
C PRO A 186 10.78 6.40 -6.36
N ASP A 187 10.65 6.06 -5.09
CA ASP A 187 10.41 4.68 -4.66
C ASP A 187 9.02 4.15 -5.04
N HIS A 188 7.98 4.99 -5.04
CA HIS A 188 6.63 4.58 -5.46
C HIS A 188 6.63 4.27 -6.96
N VAL A 189 7.27 5.13 -7.76
CA VAL A 189 7.42 4.94 -9.20
C VAL A 189 8.26 3.70 -9.51
N ALA A 190 9.34 3.47 -8.75
CA ALA A 190 10.16 2.26 -8.89
C ALA A 190 9.36 1.00 -8.55
N LEU A 191 8.61 1.02 -7.44
CA LEU A 191 7.83 -0.12 -6.99
C LEU A 191 6.64 -0.41 -7.89
N HIS A 192 6.00 0.61 -8.47
CA HIS A 192 5.02 0.44 -9.55
C HIS A 192 5.60 -0.38 -10.71
N ARG A 193 6.77 0.03 -11.21
CA ARG A 193 7.44 -0.65 -12.34
C ARG A 193 7.83 -2.08 -11.98
N LEU A 194 8.35 -2.30 -10.77
CA LEU A 194 8.73 -3.63 -10.29
C LEU A 194 7.49 -4.54 -10.15
N THR A 195 6.42 -4.04 -9.54
CA THR A 195 5.19 -4.81 -9.34
C THR A 195 4.51 -5.15 -10.66
N GLY A 196 4.49 -4.23 -11.62
CA GLY A 196 4.00 -4.51 -12.98
C GLY A 196 4.81 -5.59 -13.70
N ARG A 197 6.15 -5.57 -13.56
CA ARG A 197 7.03 -6.62 -14.11
C ARG A 197 6.84 -7.96 -13.41
N ALA A 198 6.67 -7.97 -12.09
CA ALA A 198 6.43 -9.18 -11.33
C ALA A 198 5.06 -9.80 -11.65
N ALA A 199 4.02 -8.97 -11.81
CA ALA A 199 2.71 -9.40 -12.28
C ALA A 199 2.79 -10.08 -13.66
N ALA A 200 3.49 -9.45 -14.61
CA ALA A 200 3.70 -10.02 -15.95
C ALA A 200 4.49 -11.34 -15.92
N ALA A 201 5.51 -11.45 -15.06
CA ALA A 201 6.35 -12.64 -14.95
C ALA A 201 5.63 -13.82 -14.28
N THR A 202 4.74 -13.55 -13.32
CA THR A 202 4.08 -14.57 -12.50
C THR A 202 2.65 -14.88 -12.93
N GLY A 203 2.02 -14.00 -13.73
CA GLY A 203 0.60 -14.08 -14.10
C GLY A 203 -0.36 -13.65 -12.99
N ILE A 204 0.14 -13.14 -11.86
CA ILE A 204 -0.71 -12.61 -10.79
C ILE A 204 -1.31 -11.27 -11.21
N ARG A 205 -2.61 -11.09 -10.92
CA ARG A 205 -3.33 -9.84 -11.21
C ARG A 205 -2.76 -8.69 -10.39
N LEU A 206 -2.78 -7.48 -10.95
CA LEU A 206 -2.37 -6.25 -10.28
C LEU A 206 -3.48 -5.22 -10.39
N ALA A 207 -3.88 -4.65 -9.26
CA ALA A 207 -4.69 -3.45 -9.20
C ALA A 207 -3.85 -2.26 -8.71
N GLU A 208 -4.05 -1.12 -9.35
CA GLU A 208 -3.39 0.14 -9.05
C GLU A 208 -4.32 1.00 -8.19
N VAL A 209 -3.79 1.57 -7.11
CA VAL A 209 -4.46 2.62 -6.35
C VAL A 209 -4.42 3.89 -7.18
N VAL A 210 -5.60 4.41 -7.52
CA VAL A 210 -5.78 5.54 -8.44
C VAL A 210 -6.74 6.57 -7.88
N ALA A 211 -6.76 7.77 -8.46
CA ALA A 211 -7.79 8.75 -8.16
C ALA A 211 -9.19 8.22 -8.55
N PRO A 212 -10.27 8.46 -7.76
CA PRO A 212 -11.60 7.94 -8.02
C PRO A 212 -12.20 8.27 -9.40
N GLU A 213 -11.79 9.38 -9.99
CA GLU A 213 -12.19 9.86 -11.31
C GLU A 213 -11.45 9.19 -12.47
N THR A 214 -10.46 8.34 -12.18
CA THR A 214 -9.68 7.62 -13.18
C THR A 214 -10.60 6.70 -14.00
N PRO A 215 -10.55 6.76 -15.35
CA PRO A 215 -11.35 5.86 -16.17
C PRO A 215 -11.10 4.38 -15.85
N GLY A 216 -12.17 3.63 -15.61
CA GLY A 216 -12.12 2.22 -15.23
C GLY A 216 -11.76 1.98 -13.75
N ALA A 217 -11.70 3.03 -12.93
CA ALA A 217 -11.56 2.88 -11.50
C ALA A 217 -12.87 2.42 -10.84
N GLU A 218 -12.72 1.55 -9.86
CA GLU A 218 -13.76 1.13 -8.95
C GLU A 218 -13.50 1.79 -7.60
N ALA A 219 -14.41 2.66 -7.17
CA ALA A 219 -14.27 3.40 -5.93
C ALA A 219 -15.05 2.75 -4.79
N PHE A 220 -14.44 2.72 -3.61
CA PHE A 220 -14.98 2.18 -2.37
C PHE A 220 -15.11 3.33 -1.38
N ASP A 221 -16.33 3.57 -0.87
CA ASP A 221 -16.56 4.44 0.29
C ASP A 221 -16.51 3.55 1.53
N LEU A 222 -15.48 3.77 2.35
CA LEU A 222 -15.13 2.95 3.51
C LEU A 222 -15.08 3.81 4.77
N THR A 223 -15.97 4.80 4.83
CA THR A 223 -16.06 5.74 5.96
C THR A 223 -16.27 5.04 7.30
N GLU A 224 -16.89 3.86 7.30
CA GLU A 224 -17.06 3.03 8.50
C GLU A 224 -15.74 2.54 9.12
N GLU A 225 -14.65 2.48 8.35
CA GLU A 225 -13.34 1.99 8.80
C GLU A 225 -12.49 3.07 9.47
N LEU A 226 -12.99 4.30 9.58
CA LEU A 226 -12.29 5.41 10.25
C LEU A 226 -11.72 5.03 11.63
N PRO A 227 -12.42 4.32 12.54
CA PRO A 227 -11.85 3.95 13.83
C PRO A 227 -10.58 3.08 13.70
N THR A 228 -10.58 2.13 12.76
CA THR A 228 -9.45 1.22 12.49
C THR A 228 -8.28 2.00 11.86
N VAL A 229 -8.57 2.85 10.89
CA VAL A 229 -7.56 3.72 10.25
C VAL A 229 -6.93 4.68 11.25
N LEU A 230 -7.72 5.29 12.15
CA LEU A 230 -7.19 6.13 13.22
C LEU A 230 -6.32 5.35 14.21
N ALA A 231 -6.64 4.09 14.49
CA ALA A 231 -5.80 3.25 15.34
C ALA A 231 -4.44 2.98 14.68
N ALA A 232 -4.44 2.64 13.38
CA ALA A 232 -3.22 2.42 12.61
C ALA A 232 -2.37 3.70 12.46
N LEU A 233 -2.99 4.84 12.10
CA LEU A 233 -2.30 6.13 11.93
C LEU A 233 -1.59 6.59 13.21
N ARG A 234 -2.13 6.26 14.40
CA ARG A 234 -1.47 6.60 15.68
C ARG A 234 -0.15 5.88 15.89
N HIS A 235 0.07 4.75 15.22
CA HIS A 235 1.35 4.05 15.29
C HIS A 235 2.43 4.77 14.50
N HIS A 236 2.09 5.47 13.41
CA HIS A 236 3.03 6.24 12.58
C HIS A 236 3.30 7.65 13.14
N ALA A 237 3.45 7.77 14.45
CA ALA A 237 3.58 9.06 15.13
C ALA A 237 4.84 9.83 14.69
N SER A 238 5.88 9.14 14.22
CA SER A 238 7.07 9.78 13.68
C SER A 238 6.80 10.57 12.40
N GLN A 239 5.84 10.12 11.59
CA GLN A 239 5.55 10.68 10.26
C GLN A 239 4.30 11.57 10.26
N VAL A 240 3.30 11.23 11.08
CA VAL A 240 2.01 11.89 11.04
C VAL A 240 1.48 12.27 12.43
N ALA A 241 0.60 13.27 12.45
CA ALA A 241 -0.29 13.57 13.54
C ALA A 241 -1.75 13.58 13.05
N ILE A 242 -2.67 13.27 13.94
CA ILE A 242 -4.10 13.31 13.65
C ILE A 242 -4.66 14.61 14.20
N ASP A 243 -5.38 15.36 13.37
CA ASP A 243 -6.14 16.54 13.79
C ASP A 243 -7.55 16.52 13.19
N GLY A 244 -8.51 16.10 14.01
CA GLY A 244 -9.89 15.89 13.59
C GLY A 244 -10.00 14.77 12.56
N ASP A 245 -10.50 15.12 11.38
CA ASP A 245 -10.65 14.29 10.19
C ASP A 245 -9.45 14.41 9.21
N HIS A 246 -8.35 15.04 9.65
CA HIS A 246 -7.16 15.23 8.83
C HIS A 246 -5.93 14.53 9.43
N VAL A 247 -5.03 14.14 8.53
CA VAL A 247 -3.64 13.81 8.81
C VAL A 247 -2.80 15.07 8.60
N VAL A 248 -1.86 15.32 9.51
CA VAL A 248 -0.81 16.34 9.38
C VAL A 248 0.51 15.61 9.24
N HIS A 249 1.11 15.69 8.06
CA HIS A 249 2.41 15.10 7.74
C HIS A 249 3.54 15.85 8.44
N VAL A 250 4.69 15.20 8.59
CA VAL A 250 5.90 15.78 9.20
C VAL A 250 6.34 17.08 8.51
N GLY A 251 6.18 17.18 7.20
CA GLY A 251 6.45 18.40 6.41
C GLY A 251 5.40 19.51 6.57
N GLY A 252 4.39 19.31 7.41
CA GLY A 252 3.31 20.26 7.71
C GLY A 252 2.13 20.22 6.74
N GLN A 253 2.18 19.40 5.69
CA GLN A 253 1.06 19.20 4.78
C GLN A 253 -0.12 18.61 5.54
N ARG A 254 -1.33 19.09 5.21
CA ARG A 254 -2.56 18.67 5.88
C ARG A 254 -3.52 18.11 4.84
N GLU A 255 -3.95 16.88 5.05
CA GLU A 255 -4.78 16.13 4.10
C GLU A 255 -5.92 15.44 4.83
N PRO A 256 -7.12 15.33 4.23
CA PRO A 256 -8.19 14.52 4.79
C PRO A 256 -7.73 13.07 4.98
N ILE A 257 -8.17 12.42 6.06
CA ILE A 257 -7.95 10.99 6.24
C ILE A 257 -8.61 10.24 5.08
N LEU A 258 -7.84 9.43 4.35
CA LEU A 258 -8.32 8.74 3.17
C LEU A 258 -9.22 7.55 3.56
N LEU A 259 -10.53 7.74 3.41
CA LEU A 259 -11.55 6.70 3.63
C LEU A 259 -12.24 6.28 2.33
N ARG A 260 -11.88 6.93 1.22
CA ARG A 260 -12.36 6.58 -0.11
C ARG A 260 -11.18 6.15 -0.96
N THR A 261 -11.08 4.86 -1.23
CA THR A 261 -10.03 4.28 -2.06
C THR A 261 -10.61 3.93 -3.41
N ALA A 262 -9.84 4.08 -4.49
CA ALA A 262 -10.24 3.58 -5.80
C ALA A 262 -9.14 2.71 -6.41
N LEU A 263 -9.56 1.64 -7.07
CA LEU A 263 -8.67 0.66 -7.68
C LEU A 263 -8.96 0.55 -9.18
N ARG A 264 -7.93 0.35 -9.98
CA ARG A 264 -8.05 -0.01 -11.40
C ARG A 264 -7.21 -1.25 -11.68
N GLU A 265 -7.81 -2.26 -12.31
CA GLU A 265 -7.02 -3.41 -12.76
C GLU A 265 -6.04 -2.98 -13.85
N ARG A 266 -4.76 -3.29 -13.65
CA ARG A 266 -3.75 -3.11 -14.69
C ARG A 266 -3.93 -4.21 -15.73
N ARG A 267 -4.34 -3.81 -16.93
CA ARG A 267 -4.41 -4.73 -18.08
C ARG A 267 -3.04 -4.79 -18.75
N SER A 268 -2.60 -6.03 -19.04
CA SER A 268 -1.35 -6.35 -19.75
C SER A 268 -1.33 -5.83 -21.18
#